data_AF-A0A371DXI2-F1
#
_entry.id   AF-A0A371DXI2-F1
#
_cell.length_a   1.000
_cell.length_b   1.000
_cell.length_c   1.000
_cell.angle_alpha   90.00
_cell.angle_beta   90.00
_cell.angle_gamma   90.00
#
_symmetry.space_group_name_H-M   'P 1'
#
loop_
_entity.id
_entity.type
_entity.pdbx_description
1 polymer ?
#
loop_
_entity_poly.entity_id
_entity_poly.type
_entity_poly.pdbx_seq_one_letter_code
_entity_poly.pdbx_strand_id
1 'polypeptide(L)'
;MSHSDAACSSVSPQSQQVLVPKQGKYPTRAYGVLLDAERIHYWGTQLYNKVFPGELEKMSPEKAREAVFDIRGATVAEFPRLVYDAFPNIPRLRRNLILMDDLEGTWLLVLKDNSTYSCRHAYLDPEDVIGIKKLLGLRRQAAKWHHVSGYD
;
A
#
# COMPACT_ATOMS: atom_id res chain seq x y z
N MET A 1 -34.81 38.01 -32.83
CA MET A 1 -34.49 38.28 -31.42
C MET A 1 -34.17 36.94 -30.77
N SER A 2 -33.04 36.90 -30.07
CA SER A 2 -32.23 35.71 -29.77
C SER A 2 -32.91 34.62 -28.95
N HIS A 3 -32.72 33.37 -29.37
CA HIS A 3 -32.76 32.22 -28.48
C HIS A 3 -31.40 32.15 -27.77
N SER A 4 -31.41 32.34 -26.46
CA SER A 4 -30.23 32.16 -25.60
C SER A 4 -30.10 30.68 -25.26
N ASP A 5 -29.18 29.99 -25.94
CA ASP A 5 -28.70 28.68 -25.52
C ASP A 5 -27.83 28.84 -24.27
N ALA A 6 -28.36 28.41 -23.13
CA ALA A 6 -27.59 28.27 -21.91
C ALA A 6 -26.63 27.09 -22.08
N ALA A 7 -25.34 27.41 -22.32
CA ALA A 7 -24.27 26.43 -22.33
C ALA A 7 -24.23 25.71 -20.96
N CYS A 8 -24.59 24.44 -20.97
CA CYS A 8 -24.42 23.53 -19.86
C CYS A 8 -22.91 23.31 -19.67
N SER A 9 -22.31 24.08 -18.76
CA SER A 9 -20.91 23.89 -18.37
C SER A 9 -20.78 22.55 -17.65
N SER A 10 -20.48 21.50 -18.41
CA SER A 10 -20.07 20.21 -17.87
C SER A 10 -18.73 20.42 -17.16
N VAL A 11 -18.76 20.47 -15.83
CA VAL A 11 -17.57 20.44 -15.00
C VAL A 11 -16.95 19.06 -15.18
N SER A 12 -15.93 18.97 -16.03
CA SER A 12 -15.06 17.80 -16.12
C SER A 12 -14.53 17.50 -14.71
N PRO A 13 -14.59 16.25 -14.21
CA PRO A 13 -14.02 15.93 -12.92
C PRO A 13 -12.54 16.32 -12.95
N GLN A 14 -12.15 17.24 -12.08
CA GLN A 14 -10.76 17.64 -11.91
C GLN A 14 -9.94 16.36 -11.77
N SER A 15 -9.01 16.14 -12.70
CA SER A 15 -8.02 15.08 -12.57
C SER A 15 -7.39 15.24 -11.19
N GLN A 16 -7.71 14.36 -10.25
CA GLN A 16 -7.09 14.36 -8.94
C GLN A 16 -5.58 14.29 -9.17
N GLN A 17 -4.87 15.40 -8.92
CA GLN A 17 -3.43 15.41 -9.05
C GLN A 17 -2.89 14.42 -8.02
N VAL A 18 -2.26 13.35 -8.51
CA VAL A 18 -1.63 12.35 -7.66
C VAL A 18 -0.58 13.06 -6.80
N LEU A 19 -0.80 13.09 -5.49
CA LEU A 19 0.11 13.73 -4.55
C LEU A 19 1.38 12.87 -4.40
N VAL A 20 2.45 13.26 -5.09
CA VAL A 20 3.76 12.60 -4.99
C VAL A 20 4.73 13.55 -4.27
N PRO A 21 4.89 13.48 -2.94
CA PRO A 21 5.80 14.36 -2.23
C PRO A 21 7.25 14.04 -2.60
N LYS A 22 8.10 15.07 -2.68
CA LYS A 22 9.53 14.90 -2.94
C LYS A 22 10.22 14.26 -1.73
N GLN A 23 10.49 12.97 -1.85
CA GLN A 23 11.18 12.16 -0.86
C GLN A 23 12.69 12.47 -0.82
N GLY A 24 13.24 12.58 0.39
CA GLY A 24 14.67 12.75 0.65
C GLY A 24 15.44 11.44 0.48
N LYS A 25 16.72 11.36 0.85
CA LYS A 25 17.48 10.10 0.75
C LYS A 25 17.21 9.15 1.92
N TYR A 26 17.26 9.68 3.15
CA TYR A 26 17.43 8.85 4.35
C TYR A 26 16.35 9.17 5.39
N PRO A 27 15.16 8.55 5.33
CA PRO A 27 14.21 8.64 6.43
C PRO A 27 14.77 7.87 7.64
N THR A 28 14.65 8.45 8.83
CA THR A 28 14.95 7.76 10.10
C THR A 28 13.68 7.22 10.77
N ARG A 29 12.52 7.72 10.34
CA ARG A 29 11.21 7.26 10.79
C ARG A 29 10.20 7.23 9.65
N ALA A 30 9.34 6.23 9.69
CA ALA A 30 8.24 6.05 8.75
C ALA A 30 6.93 5.76 9.51
N TYR A 31 5.84 6.40 9.12
CA TYR A 31 4.50 6.13 9.63
C TYR A 31 3.82 5.13 8.72
N GLY A 32 3.25 4.08 9.30
CA GLY A 32 2.64 3.02 8.51
C GLY A 32 2.05 1.89 9.33
N VAL A 33 1.80 0.78 8.64
CA VAL A 33 1.26 -0.46 9.21
C VAL A 33 2.20 -1.62 8.88
N LEU A 34 2.37 -2.56 9.81
CA LEU A 34 3.22 -3.73 9.61
C LEU A 34 2.45 -4.84 8.93
N LEU A 35 3.06 -5.41 7.91
CA LEU A 35 2.65 -6.60 7.18
C LEU A 35 3.49 -7.76 7.70
N ASP A 36 2.87 -8.60 8.53
CA ASP A 36 3.51 -9.83 9.03
C ASP A 36 3.47 -10.95 7.97
N ALA A 37 4.21 -12.02 8.23
CA ALA A 37 4.30 -13.18 7.34
C ALA A 37 2.94 -13.83 7.08
N GLU A 38 2.03 -13.88 8.06
CA GLU A 38 0.69 -14.46 7.89
C GLU A 38 -0.17 -13.65 6.92
N ARG A 39 -0.12 -12.31 7.02
CA ARG A 39 -0.86 -11.42 6.13
C ARG A 39 -0.30 -11.47 4.72
N ILE A 40 1.02 -11.50 4.60
CA ILE A 40 1.68 -11.66 3.31
C ILE A 40 1.31 -13.01 2.70
N HIS A 41 1.31 -14.10 3.46
CA HIS A 41 0.90 -15.41 2.98
C HIS A 41 -0.57 -15.42 2.54
N TYR A 42 -1.49 -14.84 3.34
CA TYR A 42 -2.91 -14.72 2.97
C TYR A 42 -3.10 -14.02 1.62
N TRP A 43 -2.47 -12.85 1.44
CA TRP A 43 -2.54 -12.09 0.19
C TRP A 43 -1.84 -12.82 -0.96
N GLY A 44 -0.75 -13.52 -0.70
CA GLY A 44 -0.04 -14.34 -1.67
C GLY A 44 -0.94 -15.46 -2.19
N THR A 45 -1.69 -16.13 -1.31
CA THR A 45 -2.69 -17.13 -1.70
C THR A 45 -3.78 -16.52 -2.60
N GLN A 46 -4.27 -15.32 -2.29
CA GLN A 46 -5.26 -14.63 -3.15
C GLN A 46 -4.67 -14.28 -4.52
N LEU A 47 -3.45 -13.75 -4.55
CA LEU A 47 -2.75 -13.40 -5.79
C LEU A 47 -2.47 -14.65 -6.63
N TYR A 48 -1.98 -15.72 -6.01
CA TYR A 48 -1.72 -16.99 -6.68
C TYR A 48 -2.99 -17.53 -7.31
N ASN A 49 -4.09 -17.62 -6.55
CA ASN A 49 -5.38 -18.11 -7.07
C ASN A 49 -5.95 -17.23 -8.18
N LYS A 50 -5.66 -15.93 -8.18
CA LYS A 50 -6.04 -15.03 -9.27
C LYS A 50 -5.27 -15.32 -10.56
N VAL A 51 -3.98 -15.64 -10.45
CA VAL A 51 -3.10 -15.90 -11.61
C VAL A 51 -3.20 -17.34 -12.10
N PHE A 52 -3.36 -18.29 -11.19
CA PHE A 52 -3.42 -19.73 -11.42
C PHE A 52 -4.66 -20.35 -10.75
N PRO A 53 -5.88 -20.09 -11.27
CA PRO A 53 -7.11 -20.56 -10.65
C PRO A 53 -7.15 -22.08 -10.48
N GLY A 54 -7.39 -22.53 -9.25
CA GLY A 54 -7.54 -23.94 -8.90
C GLY A 54 -6.23 -24.75 -8.86
N GLU A 55 -5.06 -24.14 -9.09
CA GLU A 55 -3.79 -24.88 -9.05
C GLU A 55 -3.39 -25.25 -7.61
N LEU A 56 -3.60 -24.38 -6.62
CA LEU A 56 -3.29 -24.69 -5.22
C LEU A 56 -4.08 -25.88 -4.69
N GLU A 57 -5.33 -26.08 -5.14
CA GLU A 57 -6.20 -27.19 -4.71
C GLU A 57 -5.70 -28.55 -5.20
N LYS A 58 -4.88 -28.56 -6.26
CA LYS A 58 -4.28 -29.78 -6.83
C LYS A 58 -2.98 -30.17 -6.13
N MET A 59 -2.46 -29.31 -5.24
CA MET A 59 -1.20 -29.50 -4.54
C MET A 59 -1.40 -30.09 -3.15
N SER A 60 -0.36 -30.73 -2.60
CA SER A 60 -0.34 -31.00 -1.17
C SER A 60 -0.24 -29.68 -0.39
N PRO A 61 -0.67 -29.64 0.89
CA PRO A 61 -0.58 -28.44 1.71
C PRO A 61 0.84 -27.83 1.76
N GLU A 62 1.87 -28.68 1.78
CA GLU A 62 3.28 -28.26 1.81
C GLU A 62 3.68 -27.58 0.50
N LYS A 63 3.35 -28.19 -0.65
CA LYS A 63 3.62 -27.62 -1.97
C LYS A 63 2.85 -26.33 -2.21
N ALA A 64 1.59 -26.26 -1.76
CA ALA A 64 0.80 -25.04 -1.85
C ALA A 64 1.44 -23.90 -1.04
N ARG A 65 1.94 -24.20 0.17
CA ARG A 65 2.67 -23.21 0.99
C ARG A 65 3.96 -22.74 0.33
N GLU A 66 4.74 -23.66 -0.23
CA GLU A 66 5.97 -23.36 -0.97
C GLU A 66 5.68 -22.46 -2.18
N ALA A 67 4.69 -22.82 -3.01
CA ALA A 67 4.31 -22.03 -4.17
C ALA A 67 3.86 -20.60 -3.82
N VAL A 68 3.12 -20.43 -2.72
CA VAL A 68 2.73 -19.10 -2.23
C VAL A 68 3.94 -18.34 -1.66
N PHE A 69 4.86 -19.03 -0.99
CA PHE A 69 6.09 -18.43 -0.48
C PHE A 69 7.00 -17.94 -1.62
N ASP A 70 7.12 -18.70 -2.70
CA ASP A 70 7.96 -18.35 -3.85
C ASP A 70 7.52 -17.04 -4.52
N ILE A 71 6.22 -16.73 -4.49
CA ILE A 71 5.67 -15.48 -5.02
C ILE A 71 5.60 -14.35 -3.99
N ARG A 72 6.20 -14.53 -2.80
CA ARG A 72 6.17 -13.52 -1.72
C ARG A 72 6.66 -12.16 -2.17
N GLY A 73 7.74 -12.10 -2.95
CA GLY A 73 8.26 -10.84 -3.47
C GLY A 73 7.24 -10.07 -4.31
N ALA A 74 6.56 -10.76 -5.23
CA ALA A 74 5.49 -10.17 -6.04
C ALA A 74 4.29 -9.76 -5.18
N THR A 75 3.93 -10.59 -4.21
CA THR A 75 2.85 -10.30 -3.26
C THR A 75 3.11 -9.02 -2.48
N VAL A 76 4.32 -8.86 -1.93
CA VAL A 76 4.72 -7.65 -1.20
C VAL A 76 4.63 -6.41 -2.10
N ALA A 77 5.09 -6.50 -3.34
CA ALA A 77 5.06 -5.39 -4.30
C ALA A 77 3.64 -4.94 -4.70
N GLU A 78 2.62 -5.81 -4.56
CA GLU A 78 1.23 -5.46 -4.87
C GLU A 78 0.56 -4.59 -3.78
N PHE A 79 1.02 -4.63 -2.53
CA PHE A 79 0.37 -3.91 -1.43
C PHE A 79 0.25 -2.40 -1.67
N PRO A 80 1.31 -1.67 -2.06
CA PRO A 80 1.20 -0.25 -2.40
C PRO A 80 0.21 -0.01 -3.52
N ARG A 81 0.17 -0.87 -4.54
CA ARG A 81 -0.76 -0.74 -5.68
C ARG A 81 -2.21 -0.87 -5.21
N LEU A 82 -2.53 -1.92 -4.45
CA LEU A 82 -3.86 -2.14 -3.88
C LEU A 82 -4.32 -0.94 -3.04
N VAL A 83 -3.43 -0.38 -2.24
CA VAL A 83 -3.73 0.74 -1.36
C VAL A 83 -3.88 2.05 -2.15
N TYR A 84 -3.01 2.32 -3.11
CA TYR A 84 -3.11 3.53 -3.94
C TYR A 84 -4.29 3.53 -4.91
N ASP A 85 -4.74 2.36 -5.34
CA ASP A 85 -5.93 2.21 -6.19
C ASP A 85 -7.22 2.41 -5.37
N ALA A 86 -7.25 1.92 -4.13
CA ALA A 86 -8.41 2.05 -3.25
C ALA A 86 -8.51 3.41 -2.55
N PHE A 87 -7.38 4.06 -2.27
CA PHE A 87 -7.30 5.32 -1.51
C PHE A 87 -6.51 6.36 -2.31
N PRO A 88 -7.12 7.00 -3.33
CA PRO A 88 -6.40 7.87 -4.27
C PRO A 88 -5.86 9.17 -3.65
N ASN A 89 -6.37 9.57 -2.48
CA ASN A 89 -5.99 10.81 -1.80
C ASN A 89 -4.70 10.69 -0.99
N ILE A 90 -4.21 9.48 -0.73
CA ILE A 90 -3.00 9.31 0.08
C ILE A 90 -1.73 9.68 -0.71
N PRO A 91 -0.69 10.21 -0.05
CA PRO A 91 0.58 10.49 -0.70
C PRO A 91 1.19 9.23 -1.30
N ARG A 92 1.54 9.28 -2.59
CA ARG A 92 2.25 8.19 -3.26
C ARG A 92 3.75 8.36 -3.06
N LEU A 93 4.31 7.48 -2.23
CA LEU A 93 5.73 7.47 -1.90
C LEU A 93 6.47 6.52 -2.85
N ARG A 94 7.69 6.89 -3.25
CA ARG A 94 8.62 5.99 -3.94
C ARG A 94 9.11 4.89 -3.01
N ARG A 95 9.45 5.25 -1.77
CA ARG A 95 9.71 4.28 -0.69
C ARG A 95 8.43 4.06 0.09
N ASN A 96 7.59 3.19 -0.44
CA ASN A 96 6.28 2.82 0.12
C ASN A 96 6.32 1.48 0.87
N LEU A 97 7.44 0.76 0.82
CA LEU A 97 7.68 -0.49 1.54
C LEU A 97 9.10 -0.48 2.10
N ILE A 98 9.23 -0.95 3.34
CA ILE A 98 10.51 -1.13 4.02
C ILE A 98 10.52 -2.50 4.68
N LEU A 99 11.56 -3.30 4.45
CA LEU A 99 11.77 -4.54 5.18
C LEU A 99 12.21 -4.18 6.61
N MET A 100 11.44 -4.61 7.61
CA MET A 100 11.69 -4.30 9.01
C MET A 100 12.44 -5.40 9.74
N ASP A 101 12.13 -6.64 9.38
CA ASP A 101 12.74 -7.85 9.93
C ASP A 101 12.75 -8.91 8.84
N ASP A 102 13.96 -9.34 8.43
CA ASP A 102 14.11 -10.35 7.39
C ASP A 102 13.78 -11.76 7.90
N LEU A 103 14.12 -12.06 9.16
CA LEU A 103 13.89 -13.37 9.77
C LEU A 103 12.41 -13.62 9.97
N GLU A 104 11.69 -12.63 10.49
CA GLU A 104 10.24 -12.68 10.68
C GLU A 104 9.47 -12.34 9.39
N GLY A 105 10.18 -11.97 8.32
CA GLY A 105 9.62 -11.58 7.04
C GLY A 105 8.65 -10.39 7.14
N THR A 106 8.85 -9.50 8.11
CA THR A 106 7.95 -8.38 8.41
C THR A 106 8.30 -7.15 7.59
N TRP A 107 7.29 -6.59 6.92
CA TRP A 107 7.41 -5.37 6.11
C TRP A 107 6.60 -4.23 6.70
N LEU A 108 7.05 -2.99 6.50
CA LEU A 108 6.28 -1.79 6.80
C LEU A 108 5.72 -1.22 5.50
N LEU A 109 4.39 -1.16 5.38
CA LEU A 109 3.74 -0.33 4.38
C LEU A 109 3.79 1.13 4.84
N VAL A 110 4.55 1.95 4.14
CA VAL A 110 4.81 3.34 4.49
C VAL A 110 3.74 4.24 3.90
N LEU A 111 3.03 4.95 4.78
CA LEU A 111 2.04 5.97 4.41
C LEU A 111 2.65 7.38 4.49
N LYS A 112 3.72 7.54 5.28
CA LYS A 112 4.44 8.80 5.47
C LYS A 112 5.87 8.53 5.91
N ASP A 113 6.81 9.41 5.57
CA ASP A 113 8.16 9.37 6.13
C ASP A 113 8.63 10.75 6.60
N ASN A 114 9.78 10.80 7.28
CA ASN A 114 10.40 12.05 7.72
C ASN A 114 11.59 12.50 6.86
N SER A 115 11.72 11.98 5.64
CA SER A 115 12.89 12.25 4.77
C SER A 115 12.96 13.70 4.28
N THR A 116 11.82 14.39 4.24
CA THR A 116 11.72 15.84 3.99
C THR A 116 10.59 16.44 4.82
N TYR A 117 10.57 17.78 4.93
CA TYR A 117 9.48 18.49 5.59
C TYR A 117 8.11 18.19 4.94
N SER A 118 8.04 18.14 3.61
CA SER A 118 6.81 17.85 2.88
C SER A 118 6.33 16.42 3.12
N CYS A 119 7.23 15.43 3.15
CA CYS A 119 6.84 14.06 3.51
C CYS A 119 6.35 14.00 4.96
N ARG A 120 7.06 14.64 5.90
CA ARG A 120 6.72 14.63 7.34
C ARG A 120 5.39 15.34 7.65
N HIS A 121 4.94 16.25 6.79
CA HIS A 121 3.70 17.00 6.98
C HIS A 121 2.64 16.70 5.93
N ALA A 122 2.87 15.74 5.02
CA ALA A 122 1.88 15.27 4.07
C ALA A 122 0.58 14.88 4.80
N TYR A 123 -0.55 15.38 4.30
CA TYR A 123 -1.84 15.09 4.89
C TYR A 123 -2.18 13.61 4.69
N LEU A 124 -2.74 13.00 5.73
CA LEU A 124 -3.30 11.65 5.73
C LEU A 124 -4.66 11.75 6.42
N ASP A 125 -5.72 11.48 5.69
CA ASP A 125 -7.05 11.41 6.27
C ASP A 125 -7.12 10.20 7.23
N PRO A 126 -7.51 10.38 8.50
CA PRO A 126 -7.73 9.27 9.41
C PRO A 126 -8.66 8.18 8.87
N GLU A 127 -9.68 8.53 8.09
CA GLU A 127 -10.61 7.57 7.50
C GLU A 127 -9.96 6.72 6.40
N ASP A 128 -9.06 7.31 5.60
CA ASP A 128 -8.24 6.56 4.65
C ASP A 128 -7.33 5.56 5.38
N VAL A 129 -6.72 5.96 6.50
CA VAL A 129 -5.87 5.06 7.30
C VAL A 129 -6.68 3.90 7.91
N ILE A 130 -7.90 4.17 8.39
CA ILE A 130 -8.82 3.14 8.88
C ILE A 130 -9.22 2.20 7.73
N GLY A 131 -9.54 2.77 6.57
CA GLY A 131 -9.88 2.04 5.35
C GLY A 131 -8.75 1.11 4.90
N ILE A 132 -7.51 1.61 4.84
CA ILE A 132 -6.32 0.83 4.48
C ILE A 132 -6.16 -0.36 5.42
N LYS A 133 -6.24 -0.13 6.73
CA LYS A 133 -6.18 -1.23 7.71
C LYS A 133 -7.31 -2.23 7.51
N LYS A 134 -8.52 -1.78 7.18
CA LYS A 134 -9.66 -2.65 6.93
C LYS A 134 -9.45 -3.50 5.67
N LEU A 135 -8.98 -2.88 4.58
CA LEU A 135 -8.65 -3.54 3.32
C LEU A 135 -7.63 -4.65 3.56
N LEU A 136 -6.56 -4.35 4.29
CA LEU A 136 -5.45 -5.28 4.51
C LEU A 136 -5.71 -6.31 5.62
N GLY A 137 -6.87 -6.28 6.28
CA GLY A 137 -7.19 -7.19 7.38
C GLY A 137 -6.48 -6.87 8.71
N LEU A 138 -5.97 -5.65 8.88
CA LEU A 138 -5.16 -5.17 10.01
C LEU A 138 -5.95 -4.34 11.03
N ARG A 139 -7.27 -4.55 11.16
CA ARG A 139 -8.17 -3.65 11.93
C ARG A 139 -7.70 -3.39 13.37
N ARG A 140 -7.12 -4.39 14.03
CA ARG A 140 -6.63 -4.32 15.42
C ARG A 140 -5.26 -3.64 15.57
N GLN A 141 -4.49 -3.52 14.50
CA GLN A 141 -3.14 -2.94 14.56
C GLN A 141 -3.20 -1.41 14.42
N ALA A 142 -2.55 -0.65 15.30
CA ALA A 142 -2.46 0.80 15.12
C ALA A 142 -1.42 1.17 14.06
N ALA A 143 -1.75 2.11 13.17
CA ALA A 143 -0.75 2.77 12.34
C ALA A 143 0.05 3.74 13.21
N LYS A 144 1.38 3.66 13.16
CA LYS A 144 2.26 4.44 14.03
C LYS A 144 3.59 4.76 13.37
N TRP A 145 4.37 5.62 14.00
CA TRP A 145 5.74 5.91 13.59
C TRP A 145 6.69 4.80 14.05
N HIS A 146 7.35 4.17 13.09
CA HIS A 146 8.41 3.19 13.29
C HIS A 146 9.77 3.86 13.09
N HIS A 147 10.77 3.42 13.86
CA HIS A 147 12.17 3.65 13.50
C HIS A 147 12.50 2.80 12.28
N VAL A 148 13.13 3.40 11.29
CA VAL A 148 13.63 2.67 10.11
C VAL A 148 15.10 2.96 9.97
N SER A 149 15.87 1.90 9.78
CA SER A 149 17.32 1.90 9.59
C SER A 149 17.64 1.04 8.37
N GLY A 150 18.78 1.28 7.73
CA GLY A 150 19.18 0.52 6.53
C GLY A 150 19.35 1.37 5.27
N TYR A 151 19.78 2.62 5.43
CA TYR A 151 20.18 3.45 4.30
C TYR A 151 21.60 4.00 4.42
N ASP A 152 22.48 3.24 5.07
CA ASP A 152 23.92 3.52 5.10
C ASP A 152 24.60 2.97 3.85
#